data_AF-A0A0C9RU25-F1
#
_entry.id   AF-A0A0C9RU25-F1
#
_cell.length_a   1.000
_cell.length_b   1.000
_cell.length_c   1.000
_cell.angle_alpha   90.00
_cell.angle_beta   90.00
_cell.angle_gamma   90.00
#
_symmetry.space_group_name_H-M   'P 1'
#
loop_
_entity.id
_entity.type
_entity.pdbx_description
1 polymer ?
#
loop_
_entity_poly.entity_id
_entity_poly.type
_entity_poly.pdbx_seq_one_letter_code
_entity_poly.pdbx_strand_id
1 'polypeptide(L)'
;MQQKEISGDAAPSVVSLRDKFDWLVRNKFLMRSNCTDELGETQPENVDFSMPALNFKALKNMIEGADADAKDNGINWRVNFDKLIQDLRDKMFVEAVSRIVDEDAGELMKQMLLLMHERTASWADTSNPIPYIDIRERVKKLDIPGLFQHLDQYIRLIEQDSRQFLKRVGDSGGGQFSVNIKEAFAQLAWATLENIVMERFGSMAARIFRLVKTKQYIEVEQIQQLAMIPAKEAKHLTFILFQEHYLQMEEVKKAGVSQAPLKAFFLFHIDLNQVVRMEVEHCYQALYNTMQRREHETVGNTRMIDKQLRIQTLISNLKERGAPEEQLVEIEEMMTPAEKHQLEKVHNVIKTLGGAELQIEETLFLFSMYLHYH
;
A
#
# COMPACT_ATOMS: atom_id res chain seq x y z
N MET A 1 12.72 -3.43 -30.66
CA MET A 1 13.75 -2.40 -30.44
C MET A 1 14.65 -2.88 -29.32
N GLN A 2 15.95 -2.73 -29.54
CA GLN A 2 17.05 -3.43 -28.86
C GLN A 2 17.00 -3.35 -27.33
N GLN A 3 17.09 -4.52 -26.69
CA GLN A 3 17.61 -4.66 -25.33
C GLN A 3 19.05 -4.13 -25.37
N LYS A 4 19.25 -2.98 -24.72
CA LYS A 4 20.58 -2.41 -24.49
C LYS A 4 21.23 -3.28 -23.42
N GLU A 5 22.20 -4.08 -23.83
CA GLU A 5 23.12 -4.80 -22.96
C GLU A 5 23.65 -3.85 -21.88
N ILE A 6 23.47 -4.24 -20.63
CA ILE A 6 24.06 -3.56 -19.47
C ILE A 6 25.54 -3.94 -19.48
N SER A 7 26.32 -3.14 -20.20
CA SER A 7 27.77 -3.21 -20.23
C SER A 7 28.35 -2.88 -18.84
N GLY A 8 29.08 -3.82 -18.26
CA GLY A 8 30.17 -3.60 -17.30
C GLY A 8 29.84 -2.85 -16.02
N ASP A 9 29.79 -3.58 -14.90
CA ASP A 9 29.68 -3.04 -13.54
C ASP A 9 30.98 -2.28 -13.15
N ALA A 10 31.14 -1.07 -13.68
CA ALA A 10 32.12 -0.11 -13.19
C ALA A 10 31.60 0.43 -11.86
N ALA A 11 32.36 0.18 -10.78
CA ALA A 11 31.99 0.62 -9.44
C ALA A 11 31.48 2.08 -9.45
N PRO A 12 30.28 2.34 -8.91
CA PRO A 12 29.66 3.65 -9.01
C PRO A 12 30.57 4.71 -8.38
N SER A 13 30.84 5.78 -9.14
CA SER A 13 31.70 6.86 -8.64
C SER A 13 31.16 7.45 -7.34
N VAL A 14 32.05 7.73 -6.38
CA VAL A 14 31.72 8.28 -5.05
C VAL A 14 30.89 9.56 -5.15
N VAL A 15 31.07 10.34 -6.22
CA VAL A 15 30.30 11.57 -6.49
C VAL A 15 28.84 11.24 -6.83
N SER A 16 28.58 10.27 -7.72
CA SER A 16 27.23 9.84 -8.07
C SER A 16 26.47 9.26 -6.87
N LEU A 17 27.15 8.48 -6.02
CA LEU A 17 26.56 7.96 -4.78
C LEU A 17 26.21 9.08 -3.80
N ARG A 18 27.07 10.09 -3.68
CA ARG A 18 26.80 11.26 -2.85
C ARG A 18 25.57 12.03 -3.34
N ASP A 19 25.47 12.28 -4.64
CA ASP A 19 24.35 13.05 -5.20
C ASP A 19 23.02 12.32 -4.96
N LYS A 20 23.00 10.99 -5.09
CA LYS A 20 21.84 10.15 -4.73
C LYS A 20 21.54 10.21 -3.23
N PHE A 21 22.56 10.13 -2.38
CA PHE A 21 22.39 10.21 -0.94
C PHE A 21 21.87 11.59 -0.49
N ASP A 22 22.41 12.66 -1.05
CA ASP A 22 21.95 14.03 -0.83
C ASP A 22 20.49 14.20 -1.28
N TRP A 23 20.13 13.63 -2.43
CA TRP A 23 18.74 13.59 -2.88
C TRP A 23 17.82 12.86 -1.88
N LEU A 24 18.23 11.71 -1.34
CA LEU A 24 17.46 10.96 -0.35
C LEU A 24 17.29 11.73 0.97
N VAL A 25 18.33 12.42 1.41
CA VAL A 25 18.32 13.24 2.63
C VAL A 25 17.43 14.47 2.45
N ARG A 26 17.54 15.17 1.31
CA ARG A 26 16.69 16.33 0.97
C ARG A 26 15.20 15.98 0.93
N ASN A 27 14.87 14.80 0.41
CA ASN A 27 13.50 14.29 0.37
C ASN A 27 13.06 13.61 1.68
N LYS A 28 13.87 13.66 2.73
CA LYS A 28 13.57 13.14 4.08
C LYS A 28 13.40 11.62 4.15
N PHE A 29 13.94 10.86 3.20
CA PHE A 29 13.95 9.38 3.27
C PHE A 29 14.99 8.84 4.23
N LEU A 30 16.07 9.59 4.44
CA LEU A 30 17.12 9.27 5.40
C LEU A 30 17.14 10.30 6.52
N MET A 31 17.30 9.83 7.74
CA MET A 31 17.39 10.66 8.93
C MET A 31 18.58 10.23 9.78
N ARG A 32 19.18 11.16 10.54
CA ARG A 32 20.23 10.79 11.49
C ARG A 32 19.63 9.95 12.62
N SER A 33 20.34 8.89 13.02
CA SER A 33 19.99 8.12 14.22
C SER A 33 20.65 8.77 15.42
N ASN A 34 19.84 9.25 16.36
CA ASN A 34 20.33 9.66 17.66
C ASN A 34 20.62 8.39 18.48
N CYS A 35 21.85 7.88 18.41
CA CYS A 35 22.35 6.94 19.39
C CYS A 35 23.00 7.74 20.52
N THR A 36 22.25 8.00 21.58
CA THR A 36 22.84 8.21 22.89
C THR A 36 22.46 6.99 23.72
N ASP A 37 23.42 6.09 23.90
CA ASP A 37 23.37 5.11 24.98
C ASP A 37 23.35 5.90 26.29
N GLU A 38 22.18 5.95 26.93
CA GLU A 38 21.95 5.91 28.37
C GLU A 38 20.45 6.17 28.64
N LEU A 39 19.76 5.12 29.08
CA LEU A 39 18.53 5.13 29.89
C LEU A 39 17.55 6.31 29.71
N GLY A 40 16.51 6.06 28.90
CA GLY A 40 15.14 6.49 29.19
C GLY A 40 14.84 8.00 29.11
N GLU A 41 14.34 8.43 27.96
CA GLU A 41 13.15 9.28 27.75
C GLU A 41 13.21 9.81 26.31
N THR A 42 12.47 9.20 25.40
CA THR A 42 12.29 9.71 24.04
C THR A 42 11.35 10.91 24.06
N GLN A 43 11.91 12.10 24.05
CA GLN A 43 11.21 13.26 23.49
C GLN A 43 11.43 13.28 21.97
N PRO A 44 10.39 13.55 21.15
CA PRO A 44 10.59 13.83 19.74
C PRO A 44 11.21 15.24 19.61
N GLU A 45 11.59 15.62 18.38
CA GLU A 45 11.90 17.01 17.98
C GLU A 45 13.37 17.45 18.03
N ASN A 46 14.17 16.84 17.17
CA ASN A 46 14.81 17.57 16.06
C ASN A 46 15.42 16.53 15.12
N VAL A 47 14.60 16.07 14.17
CA VAL A 47 15.12 15.21 13.11
C VAL A 47 16.01 16.06 12.23
N ASP A 48 17.32 15.88 12.39
CA ASP A 48 18.30 16.60 11.60
C ASP A 48 18.46 15.90 10.24
N PHE A 49 18.09 16.62 9.20
CA PHE A 49 18.26 16.24 7.80
C PHE A 49 19.49 16.91 7.18
N SER A 50 20.36 17.53 7.98
CA SER A 50 21.57 18.17 7.45
C SER A 50 22.62 17.14 7.05
N MET A 51 23.29 17.36 5.92
CA MET A 51 24.45 16.57 5.54
C MET A 51 25.68 17.05 6.30
N PRO A 52 26.52 16.16 6.86
CA PRO A 52 27.82 16.57 7.39
C PRO A 52 28.73 17.06 6.26
N ALA A 53 29.66 17.95 6.61
CA ALA A 53 30.68 18.44 5.68
C ALA A 53 31.74 17.35 5.43
N LEU A 54 31.44 16.44 4.52
CA LEU A 54 32.32 15.32 4.15
C LEU A 54 33.60 15.81 3.45
N ASN A 55 34.74 15.23 3.80
CA ASN A 55 36.02 15.51 3.15
C ASN A 55 36.30 14.52 2.00
N PHE A 56 36.09 14.96 0.76
CA PHE A 56 36.19 14.13 -0.45
C PHE A 56 37.58 13.55 -0.72
N LYS A 57 38.64 14.23 -0.27
CA LYS A 57 40.02 13.75 -0.43
C LYS A 57 40.32 12.63 0.57
N ALA A 58 39.82 12.76 1.80
CA ALA A 58 39.95 11.73 2.82
C ALA A 58 39.19 10.45 2.45
N LEU A 59 37.96 10.56 1.92
CA LEU A 59 37.16 9.41 1.50
C LEU A 59 37.78 8.62 0.33
N LYS A 60 38.36 9.31 -0.66
CA LYS A 60 39.08 8.63 -1.76
C LYS A 60 40.35 7.94 -1.26
N ASN A 61 41.10 8.60 -0.38
CA ASN A 61 42.30 8.02 0.22
C ASN A 61 41.99 6.83 1.16
N MET A 62 40.83 6.81 1.82
CA MET A 62 40.35 5.67 2.60
C MET A 62 39.98 4.47 1.73
N ILE A 63 39.35 4.70 0.56
CA ILE A 63 39.08 3.63 -0.42
C ILE A 63 40.39 3.03 -0.95
N GLU A 64 41.45 3.83 -1.03
CA GLU A 64 42.81 3.43 -1.43
C GLU A 64 43.65 2.85 -0.26
N GLY A 65 43.10 2.75 0.96
CA GLY A 65 43.71 2.07 2.10
C GLY A 65 44.52 2.95 3.08
N ALA A 66 44.38 4.28 3.03
CA ALA A 66 45.02 5.19 3.98
C ALA A 66 44.08 5.60 5.14
N ASP A 67 44.61 5.68 6.36
CA ASP A 67 43.91 6.24 7.52
C ASP A 67 43.71 7.75 7.34
N ALA A 68 42.49 8.16 6.99
CA ALA A 68 42.10 9.56 6.89
C ALA A 68 40.77 9.79 7.61
N ASP A 69 40.66 10.88 8.36
CA ASP A 69 39.42 11.21 9.06
C ASP A 69 38.40 11.83 8.09
N ALA A 70 37.35 11.07 7.78
CA ALA A 70 36.24 11.49 6.91
C ALA A 70 35.28 12.49 7.58
N LYS A 71 35.50 12.81 8.87
CA LYS A 71 34.71 13.76 9.69
C LYS A 71 33.23 13.36 9.88
N ASP A 72 32.91 12.09 9.70
CA ASP A 72 31.59 11.49 9.87
C ASP A 72 31.51 10.55 11.09
N ASN A 73 32.60 10.41 11.85
CA ASN A 73 32.64 9.61 13.06
C ASN A 73 31.56 10.06 14.06
N GLY A 74 30.61 9.16 14.35
CA GLY A 74 29.47 9.39 15.24
C GLY A 74 28.15 9.75 14.53
N ILE A 75 28.13 9.87 13.21
CA ILE A 75 26.91 10.18 12.44
C ILE A 75 26.38 8.92 11.77
N ASN A 76 25.50 8.23 12.48
CA ASN A 76 24.78 7.09 11.93
C ASN A 76 23.48 7.57 11.25
N TRP A 77 23.10 6.91 10.16
CA TRP A 77 21.87 7.19 9.42
C TRP A 77 20.89 6.03 9.56
N ARG A 78 19.61 6.34 9.65
CA ARG A 78 18.51 5.37 9.59
C ARG A 78 17.52 5.74 8.50
N VAL A 79 16.80 4.73 8.01
CA VAL A 79 15.70 4.93 7.07
C VAL A 79 14.52 5.56 7.80
N ASN A 80 13.95 6.61 7.22
CA ASN A 80 12.74 7.24 7.72
C ASN A 80 11.51 6.48 7.21
N PHE A 81 11.01 5.53 8.00
CA PHE A 81 9.82 4.76 7.65
C PHE A 81 8.56 5.63 7.57
N ASP A 82 8.45 6.69 8.38
CA ASP A 82 7.26 7.56 8.35
C ASP A 82 7.09 8.23 6.98
N LYS A 83 8.20 8.66 6.36
CA LYS A 83 8.15 9.25 5.01
C LYS A 83 7.80 8.21 3.94
N LEU A 84 8.31 6.99 4.06
CA LEU A 84 7.97 5.91 3.14
C LEU A 84 6.49 5.52 3.25
N ILE A 85 5.95 5.40 4.47
CA ILE A 85 4.54 5.11 4.73
C ILE A 85 3.67 6.26 4.19
N GLN A 86 4.10 7.50 4.35
CA GLN A 86 3.42 8.67 3.76
C GLN A 86 3.37 8.61 2.23
N ASP A 87 4.47 8.25 1.57
CA ASP A 87 4.50 8.13 0.11
C ASP A 87 3.66 6.95 -0.40
N LEU A 88 3.65 5.83 0.34
CA LEU A 88 2.77 4.69 0.04
C LEU A 88 1.30 5.08 0.19
N ARG A 89 0.96 5.81 1.25
CA ARG A 89 -0.38 6.38 1.46
C ARG A 89 -0.78 7.23 0.25
N ASP A 90 0.07 8.17 -0.15
CA ASP A 90 -0.21 9.06 -1.28
C ASP A 90 -0.34 8.30 -2.60
N LYS A 91 0.49 7.27 -2.81
CA LYS A 91 0.39 6.39 -3.98
C LYS A 91 -0.97 5.70 -4.04
N MET A 92 -1.49 5.21 -2.90
CA MET A 92 -2.84 4.63 -2.86
C MET A 92 -3.93 5.63 -3.23
N PHE A 93 -3.82 6.89 -2.80
CA PHE A 93 -4.76 7.94 -3.20
C PHE A 93 -4.74 8.19 -4.69
N VAL A 94 -3.54 8.31 -5.26
CA VAL A 94 -3.37 8.52 -6.71
C VAL A 94 -3.98 7.37 -7.48
N GLU A 95 -3.66 6.12 -7.11
CA GLU A 95 -4.22 4.93 -7.77
C GLU A 95 -5.74 4.84 -7.62
N ALA A 96 -6.29 5.19 -6.45
CA ALA A 96 -7.73 5.20 -6.24
C ALA A 96 -8.43 6.21 -7.17
N VAL A 97 -7.91 7.43 -7.28
CA VAL A 97 -8.48 8.47 -8.16
C VAL A 97 -8.30 8.09 -9.64
N SER A 98 -7.15 7.52 -10.01
CA SER A 98 -6.89 7.06 -11.38
C SER A 98 -7.88 5.99 -11.83
N ARG A 99 -8.29 5.09 -10.94
CA ARG A 99 -9.27 4.04 -11.25
C ARG A 99 -10.70 4.57 -11.35
N ILE A 100 -11.02 5.68 -10.69
CA ILE A 100 -12.37 6.26 -10.68
C ILE A 100 -12.60 7.14 -11.91
N VAL A 101 -11.60 7.95 -12.28
CA VAL A 101 -11.72 8.94 -13.36
C VAL A 101 -10.82 8.55 -14.53
N ASP A 102 -9.53 8.87 -14.46
CA ASP A 102 -8.51 8.57 -15.46
C ASP A 102 -7.09 8.83 -14.91
N GLU A 103 -6.07 8.51 -15.70
CA GLU A 103 -4.65 8.70 -15.34
C GLU A 103 -4.32 10.19 -15.08
N ASP A 104 -4.89 11.11 -15.88
CA ASP A 104 -4.72 12.57 -15.73
C ASP A 104 -5.26 13.08 -14.38
N ALA A 105 -6.40 12.58 -13.90
CA ALA A 105 -6.94 12.90 -12.58
C ALA A 105 -6.06 12.36 -11.45
N GLY A 106 -5.39 11.22 -11.66
CA GLY A 106 -4.37 10.71 -10.75
C GLY A 106 -3.19 11.66 -10.62
N GLU A 107 -2.70 12.18 -11.74
CA GLU A 107 -1.63 13.18 -11.74
C GLU A 107 -2.06 14.49 -11.05
N LEU A 108 -3.29 14.94 -11.27
CA LEU A 108 -3.87 16.06 -10.54
C LEU A 108 -3.85 15.81 -9.04
N MET A 109 -4.34 14.64 -8.59
CA MET A 109 -4.34 14.27 -7.18
C MET A 109 -2.92 14.23 -6.61
N LYS A 110 -1.94 13.73 -7.36
CA LYS A 110 -0.52 13.76 -6.95
C LYS A 110 -0.03 15.19 -6.72
N GLN A 111 -0.36 16.14 -7.59
CA GLN A 111 0.02 17.55 -7.38
C GLN A 111 -0.69 18.16 -6.16
N MET A 112 -1.96 17.82 -5.95
CA MET A 112 -2.70 18.29 -4.78
C MET A 112 -2.13 17.75 -3.47
N LEU A 113 -1.72 16.49 -3.44
CA LEU A 113 -1.01 15.90 -2.30
C LEU A 113 0.33 16.60 -2.07
N LEU A 114 1.14 16.85 -3.11
CA LEU A 114 2.39 17.61 -2.94
C LEU A 114 2.15 19.02 -2.37
N LEU A 115 1.11 19.73 -2.83
CA LEU A 115 0.71 21.02 -2.25
C LEU A 115 0.23 20.90 -0.79
N MET A 116 -0.43 19.79 -0.44
CA MET A 116 -0.83 19.51 0.94
C MET A 116 0.38 19.37 1.86
N HIS A 117 1.46 18.70 1.43
CA HIS A 117 2.68 18.51 2.23
C HIS A 117 3.40 19.81 2.57
N GLU A 118 3.26 20.83 1.72
CA GLU A 118 3.86 22.15 1.96
C GLU A 118 3.10 22.97 3.00
N ARG A 119 1.81 22.66 3.20
CA ARG A 119 0.87 23.48 3.98
C ARG A 119 0.40 22.81 5.26
N THR A 120 0.43 21.48 5.32
CA THR A 120 -0.21 20.68 6.36
C THR A 120 0.80 19.73 6.98
N ALA A 121 0.62 19.43 8.27
CA ALA A 121 1.35 18.35 8.92
C ALA A 121 1.09 17.01 8.23
N SER A 122 2.08 16.12 8.22
CA SER A 122 2.06 14.87 7.46
C SER A 122 0.86 13.96 7.75
N TRP A 123 0.37 13.94 8.98
CA TRP A 123 -0.65 13.01 9.49
C TRP A 123 -1.98 13.70 9.86
N ALA A 124 -2.24 14.90 9.34
CA ALA A 124 -3.52 15.57 9.60
C ALA A 124 -4.68 14.86 8.87
N ASP A 125 -5.84 14.74 9.53
CA ASP A 125 -7.05 14.12 8.97
C ASP A 125 -7.54 14.81 7.68
N THR A 126 -7.43 16.14 7.65
CA THR A 126 -7.85 17.00 6.53
C THR A 126 -6.74 17.98 6.19
N SER A 127 -6.54 18.24 4.90
CA SER A 127 -5.57 19.23 4.46
C SER A 127 -6.02 20.65 4.80
N ASN A 128 -5.05 21.55 5.00
CA ASN A 128 -5.33 22.97 4.95
C ASN A 128 -5.88 23.35 3.56
N PRO A 129 -6.77 24.35 3.45
CA PRO A 129 -7.36 24.73 2.18
C PRO A 129 -6.31 25.13 1.14
N ILE A 130 -6.38 24.50 -0.03
CA ILE A 130 -5.53 24.73 -1.19
C ILE A 130 -6.30 25.61 -2.17
N PRO A 131 -5.82 26.82 -2.50
CA PRO A 131 -6.49 27.70 -3.45
C PRO A 131 -6.33 27.18 -4.88
N TYR A 132 -7.34 27.40 -5.70
CA TYR A 132 -7.36 26.98 -7.11
C TYR A 132 -6.15 27.49 -7.92
N ILE A 133 -5.67 28.70 -7.61
CA ILE A 133 -4.54 29.33 -8.31
C ILE A 133 -3.26 28.49 -8.17
N ASP A 134 -2.96 28.02 -6.96
CA ASP A 134 -1.77 27.20 -6.68
C ASP A 134 -1.84 25.85 -7.43
N ILE A 135 -3.04 25.25 -7.49
CA ILE A 135 -3.29 24.01 -8.23
C ILE A 135 -3.03 24.23 -9.73
N ARG A 136 -3.60 25.30 -10.29
CA ARG A 136 -3.45 25.65 -11.71
C ARG A 136 -1.99 25.92 -12.08
N GLU A 137 -1.22 26.58 -11.21
CA GLU A 137 0.20 26.81 -11.42
C GLU A 137 1.03 25.52 -11.42
N ARG A 138 0.71 24.55 -10.53
CA ARG A 138 1.38 23.24 -10.51
C ARG A 138 1.06 22.42 -11.74
N VAL A 139 -0.21 22.37 -12.14
CA VAL A 139 -0.64 21.65 -13.34
C VAL A 139 0.00 22.25 -14.59
N LYS A 140 0.17 23.57 -14.66
CA LYS A 140 0.88 24.23 -15.76
C LYS A 140 2.33 23.75 -15.91
N LYS A 141 3.00 23.35 -14.83
CA LYS A 141 4.39 22.86 -14.85
C LYS A 141 4.52 21.41 -15.34
N LEU A 142 3.42 20.66 -15.42
CA LEU A 142 3.43 19.26 -15.88
C LEU A 142 3.40 19.14 -17.41
N ASP A 143 3.17 20.23 -18.14
CA ASP A 143 3.07 20.27 -19.60
C ASP A 143 2.07 19.26 -20.20
N ILE A 144 1.03 18.87 -19.45
CA ILE A 144 -0.07 18.01 -19.93
C ILE A 144 -1.21 18.89 -20.44
N PRO A 145 -1.44 18.97 -21.77
CA PRO A 145 -2.39 19.93 -22.33
C PRO A 145 -3.85 19.60 -21.99
N GLY A 146 -4.21 18.32 -21.93
CA GLY A 146 -5.57 17.86 -21.65
C GLY A 146 -6.02 18.24 -20.23
N LEU A 147 -5.19 17.92 -19.24
CA LEU A 147 -5.45 18.27 -17.84
C LEU A 147 -5.55 19.78 -17.61
N PHE A 148 -4.68 20.58 -18.22
CA PHE A 148 -4.71 22.04 -18.05
C PHE A 148 -5.97 22.69 -18.65
N GLN A 149 -6.42 22.21 -19.82
CA GLN A 149 -7.62 22.74 -20.48
C GLN A 149 -8.91 22.38 -19.74
N HIS A 150 -8.98 21.17 -19.17
CA HIS A 150 -10.18 20.63 -18.53
C HIS A 150 -10.09 20.61 -16.99
N LEU A 151 -9.16 21.36 -16.39
CA LEU A 151 -8.90 21.34 -14.94
C LEU A 151 -10.17 21.52 -14.09
N ASP A 152 -11.03 22.49 -14.44
CA ASP A 152 -12.27 22.73 -13.70
C ASP A 152 -13.27 21.58 -13.80
N GLN A 153 -13.25 20.84 -14.91
CA GLN A 153 -14.11 19.68 -15.10
C GLN A 153 -13.60 18.52 -14.23
N TYR A 154 -12.30 18.26 -14.23
CA TYR A 154 -11.67 17.25 -13.37
C TYR A 154 -11.92 17.51 -11.89
N ILE A 155 -11.70 18.73 -11.41
CA ILE A 155 -11.93 19.08 -10.00
C ILE A 155 -13.40 18.87 -9.62
N ARG A 156 -14.34 19.29 -10.48
CA ARG A 156 -15.78 19.09 -10.24
C ARG A 156 -16.16 17.61 -10.21
N LEU A 157 -15.57 16.77 -11.06
CA LEU A 157 -15.82 15.33 -11.04
C LEU A 157 -15.34 14.69 -9.74
N ILE A 158 -14.16 15.05 -9.26
CA ILE A 158 -13.61 14.55 -7.99
C ILE A 158 -14.41 15.08 -6.79
N GLU A 159 -14.87 16.34 -6.83
CA GLU A 159 -15.71 16.96 -5.80
C GLU A 159 -17.10 16.32 -5.72
N GLN A 160 -17.70 15.98 -6.87
CA GLN A 160 -19.04 15.37 -6.93
C GLN A 160 -19.06 13.90 -6.56
N ASP A 161 -17.89 13.24 -6.45
CA ASP A 161 -17.87 11.84 -6.06
C ASP A 161 -18.33 11.65 -4.61
N SER A 162 -19.21 10.65 -4.44
CA SER A 162 -19.75 10.20 -3.16
C SER A 162 -18.70 9.86 -2.10
N ARG A 163 -17.46 9.59 -2.53
CA ARG A 163 -16.34 9.20 -1.66
C ARG A 163 -15.64 10.36 -0.96
N GLN A 164 -15.95 11.61 -1.34
CA GLN A 164 -15.46 12.83 -0.69
C GLN A 164 -13.93 12.93 -0.55
N PHE A 165 -13.16 12.43 -1.54
CA PHE A 165 -11.71 12.63 -1.59
C PHE A 165 -11.32 14.11 -1.55
N LEU A 166 -12.13 14.94 -2.23
CA LEU A 166 -11.96 16.38 -2.27
C LEU A 166 -13.22 17.09 -1.80
N LYS A 167 -13.05 18.10 -0.94
CA LYS A 167 -14.14 18.95 -0.47
C LYS A 167 -13.83 20.42 -0.78
N ARG A 168 -14.80 21.13 -1.33
CA ARG A 168 -14.74 22.58 -1.47
C ARG A 168 -15.09 23.24 -0.14
N VAL A 169 -14.15 24.02 0.40
CA VAL A 169 -14.26 24.67 1.72
C VAL A 169 -14.59 26.16 1.60
N GLY A 170 -14.25 26.79 0.48
CA GLY A 170 -14.54 28.21 0.25
C GLY A 170 -14.54 28.59 -1.23
N ASP A 171 -15.10 29.77 -1.51
CA ASP A 171 -15.20 30.32 -2.88
C ASP A 171 -14.16 31.40 -3.19
N SER A 172 -13.36 31.78 -2.20
CA SER A 172 -12.30 32.77 -2.37
C SER A 172 -11.25 32.32 -3.38
N GLY A 173 -10.88 33.19 -4.33
CA GLY A 173 -9.80 32.92 -5.29
C GLY A 173 -10.11 31.88 -6.36
N GLY A 174 -11.40 31.71 -6.73
CA GLY A 174 -11.83 30.71 -7.71
C GLY A 174 -12.15 29.33 -7.11
N GLY A 175 -12.10 29.21 -5.79
CA GLY A 175 -12.37 27.98 -5.05
C GLY A 175 -11.19 27.58 -4.18
N GLN A 176 -11.49 27.14 -2.96
CA GLN A 176 -10.53 26.54 -2.04
C GLN A 176 -10.95 25.10 -1.78
N PHE A 177 -10.00 24.18 -1.94
CA PHE A 177 -10.24 22.75 -1.84
C PHE A 177 -9.41 22.14 -0.72
N SER A 178 -10.00 21.23 0.03
CA SER A 178 -9.31 20.43 1.04
C SER A 178 -9.40 18.95 0.67
N VAL A 179 -8.28 18.24 0.78
CA VAL A 179 -8.23 16.78 0.67
C VAL A 179 -8.59 16.19 2.03
N ASN A 180 -9.57 15.28 2.05
CA ASN A 180 -10.01 14.61 3.28
C ASN A 180 -9.42 13.20 3.31
N ILE A 181 -8.34 13.02 4.07
CA ILE A 181 -7.61 11.75 4.14
C ILE A 181 -8.44 10.73 4.94
N LYS A 182 -9.02 11.17 6.05
CA LYS A 182 -9.80 10.32 6.97
C LYS A 182 -11.03 9.71 6.31
N GLU A 183 -11.84 10.52 5.64
CA GLU A 183 -13.05 10.03 4.95
C GLU A 183 -12.69 9.18 3.74
N ALA A 184 -11.66 9.56 2.99
CA ALA A 184 -11.20 8.76 1.87
C ALA A 184 -10.79 7.34 2.28
N PHE A 185 -10.01 7.19 3.37
CA PHE A 185 -9.68 5.86 3.89
C PHE A 185 -10.89 5.10 4.41
N ALA A 186 -11.88 5.78 4.99
CA ALA A 186 -13.14 5.13 5.37
C ALA A 186 -13.86 4.55 4.14
N GLN A 187 -13.92 5.30 3.04
CA GLN A 187 -14.58 4.83 1.81
C GLN A 187 -13.79 3.74 1.10
N LEU A 188 -12.45 3.82 1.10
CA LEU A 188 -11.59 2.76 0.62
C LEU A 188 -11.77 1.48 1.45
N ALA A 189 -11.81 1.59 2.78
CA ALA A 189 -12.05 0.45 3.67
C ALA A 189 -13.42 -0.20 3.39
N TRP A 190 -14.48 0.60 3.23
CA TRP A 190 -15.78 0.09 2.83
C TRP A 190 -15.76 -0.66 1.50
N ALA A 191 -15.10 -0.11 0.48
CA ALA A 191 -15.03 -0.74 -0.84
C ALA A 191 -14.25 -2.06 -0.79
N THR A 192 -13.14 -2.09 -0.05
CA THR A 192 -12.34 -3.31 0.14
C THR A 192 -13.12 -4.39 0.89
N LEU A 193 -13.81 -4.04 1.98
CA LEU A 193 -14.66 -4.99 2.71
C LEU A 193 -15.81 -5.52 1.87
N GLU A 194 -16.44 -4.66 1.06
CA GLU A 194 -17.48 -5.09 0.13
C GLU A 194 -16.95 -6.12 -0.88
N ASN A 195 -15.76 -5.89 -1.42
CA ASN A 195 -15.10 -6.83 -2.35
C ASN A 195 -14.76 -8.14 -1.65
N ILE A 196 -14.25 -8.11 -0.42
CA ILE A 196 -13.98 -9.32 0.38
C ILE A 196 -15.26 -10.12 0.60
N VAL A 197 -16.36 -9.46 0.99
CA VAL A 197 -17.66 -10.12 1.17
C VAL A 197 -18.17 -10.70 -0.15
N MET A 198 -17.98 -9.99 -1.27
CA MET A 198 -18.37 -10.46 -2.60
C MET A 198 -17.63 -11.73 -3.02
N GLU A 199 -16.31 -11.77 -2.83
CA GLU A 199 -15.47 -12.94 -3.19
C GLU A 199 -15.71 -14.13 -2.25
N ARG A 200 -15.91 -13.88 -0.94
CA ARG A 200 -16.10 -14.95 0.06
C ARG A 200 -17.51 -15.54 0.07
N PHE A 201 -18.54 -14.70 0.01
CA PHE A 201 -19.94 -15.10 0.23
C PHE A 201 -20.84 -14.91 -0.99
N GLY A 202 -20.30 -14.33 -2.07
CA GLY A 202 -21.00 -14.10 -3.33
C GLY A 202 -21.73 -12.76 -3.41
N SER A 203 -22.27 -12.48 -4.60
CA SER A 203 -22.89 -11.19 -4.95
C SER A 203 -24.15 -10.85 -4.15
N MET A 204 -24.91 -11.87 -3.72
CA MET A 204 -26.10 -11.68 -2.89
C MET A 204 -25.75 -11.17 -1.49
N ALA A 205 -24.69 -11.71 -0.88
CA ALA A 205 -24.20 -11.26 0.42
C ALA A 205 -23.65 -9.84 0.35
N ALA A 206 -22.88 -9.51 -0.68
CA ALA A 206 -22.38 -8.15 -0.90
C ALA A 206 -23.52 -7.13 -1.06
N ARG A 207 -24.63 -7.52 -1.70
CA ARG A 207 -25.84 -6.68 -1.79
C ARG A 207 -26.46 -6.41 -0.42
N ILE A 208 -26.55 -7.43 0.44
CA ILE A 208 -27.04 -7.27 1.83
C ILE A 208 -26.11 -6.33 2.59
N PHE A 209 -24.79 -6.52 2.49
CA PHE A 209 -23.80 -5.67 3.15
C PHE A 209 -23.92 -4.19 2.76
N ARG A 210 -24.04 -3.88 1.45
CA ARG A 210 -24.30 -2.51 0.95
C ARG A 210 -25.60 -1.91 1.48
N LEU A 211 -26.65 -2.72 1.56
CA LEU A 211 -27.96 -2.28 2.03
C LEU A 211 -27.87 -1.88 3.51
N VAL A 212 -27.22 -2.71 4.34
CA VAL A 212 -27.01 -2.43 5.76
C VAL A 212 -26.16 -1.16 5.94
N LYS A 213 -25.08 -0.99 5.16
CA LYS A 213 -24.26 0.24 5.15
C LYS A 213 -25.12 1.50 4.93
N THR A 214 -26.08 1.43 4.00
CA THR A 214 -26.91 2.59 3.62
C THR A 214 -28.00 2.93 4.64
N LYS A 215 -28.62 1.90 5.26
CA LYS A 215 -29.74 2.08 6.18
C LYS A 215 -29.34 2.16 7.66
N GLN A 216 -28.08 1.87 7.99
CA GLN A 216 -27.48 1.84 9.33
C GLN A 216 -28.07 0.75 10.24
N TYR A 217 -29.39 0.71 10.42
CA TYR A 217 -30.10 -0.29 11.21
C TYR A 217 -31.23 -0.91 10.40
N ILE A 218 -31.23 -2.23 10.24
CA ILE A 218 -32.22 -2.91 9.40
C ILE A 218 -32.62 -4.28 9.95
N GLU A 219 -33.89 -4.64 9.80
CA GLU A 219 -34.42 -5.97 10.14
C GLU A 219 -34.32 -6.94 8.96
N VAL A 220 -34.31 -8.25 9.23
CA VAL A 220 -34.23 -9.28 8.16
C VAL A 220 -35.36 -9.19 7.15
N GLU A 221 -36.58 -8.88 7.60
CA GLU A 221 -37.75 -8.73 6.70
C GLU A 221 -37.56 -7.56 5.74
N GLN A 222 -36.97 -6.45 6.21
CA GLN A 222 -36.66 -5.29 5.38
C GLN A 222 -35.50 -5.57 4.43
N ILE A 223 -34.48 -6.34 4.86
CA ILE A 223 -33.40 -6.81 3.99
C ILE A 223 -33.99 -7.60 2.82
N GLN A 224 -34.90 -8.53 3.09
CA GLN A 224 -35.54 -9.33 2.05
C GLN A 224 -36.27 -8.46 1.02
N GLN A 225 -37.08 -7.50 1.48
CA GLN A 225 -37.88 -6.64 0.61
C GLN A 225 -37.01 -5.70 -0.24
N LEU A 226 -36.02 -5.05 0.37
CA LEU A 226 -35.18 -4.06 -0.30
C LEU A 226 -34.10 -4.68 -1.19
N ALA A 227 -33.55 -5.85 -0.81
CA ALA A 227 -32.53 -6.53 -1.60
C ALA A 227 -33.10 -7.38 -2.75
N MET A 228 -34.42 -7.59 -2.78
CA MET A 228 -35.12 -8.49 -3.71
C MET A 228 -34.50 -9.90 -3.74
N ILE A 229 -34.21 -10.44 -2.55
CA ILE A 229 -33.63 -11.79 -2.37
C ILE A 229 -34.72 -12.70 -1.77
N PRO A 230 -34.79 -14.00 -2.15
CA PRO A 230 -35.71 -14.94 -1.52
C PRO A 230 -35.56 -14.99 0.01
N ALA A 231 -36.67 -15.09 0.74
CA ALA A 231 -36.69 -15.03 2.21
C ALA A 231 -35.71 -16.01 2.88
N LYS A 232 -35.66 -17.26 2.36
CA LYS A 232 -34.80 -18.31 2.90
C LYS A 232 -33.32 -17.97 2.74
N GLU A 233 -32.93 -17.46 1.58
CA GLU A 233 -31.54 -17.11 1.26
C GLU A 233 -31.12 -15.83 1.99
N ALA A 234 -31.97 -14.79 1.99
CA ALA A 234 -31.68 -13.54 2.69
C ALA A 234 -31.43 -13.79 4.19
N LYS A 235 -32.27 -14.60 4.82
CA LYS A 235 -32.09 -15.01 6.22
C LYS A 235 -30.77 -15.77 6.40
N HIS A 236 -30.51 -16.78 5.58
CA HIS A 236 -29.30 -17.59 5.68
C HIS A 236 -28.02 -16.76 5.53
N LEU A 237 -27.94 -15.93 4.49
CA LEU A 237 -26.76 -15.09 4.23
C LEU A 237 -26.56 -14.02 5.31
N THR A 238 -27.63 -13.41 5.82
CA THR A 238 -27.54 -12.43 6.92
C THR A 238 -26.95 -13.08 8.17
N PHE A 239 -27.37 -14.31 8.50
CA PHE A 239 -26.82 -15.03 9.65
C PHE A 239 -25.38 -15.53 9.42
N ILE A 240 -25.00 -15.89 8.20
CA ILE A 240 -23.59 -16.19 7.88
C ILE A 240 -22.74 -14.94 8.10
N LEU A 241 -23.15 -13.78 7.57
CA LEU A 241 -22.40 -12.53 7.75
C LEU A 241 -22.31 -12.11 9.23
N PHE A 242 -23.34 -12.42 10.02
CA PHE A 242 -23.31 -12.22 11.47
C PHE A 242 -22.36 -13.19 12.19
N GLN A 243 -22.36 -14.48 11.81
CA GLN A 243 -21.46 -15.49 12.37
C GLN A 243 -19.99 -15.18 12.07
N GLU A 244 -19.72 -14.64 10.89
CA GLU A 244 -18.39 -14.21 10.44
C GLU A 244 -18.04 -12.78 10.89
N HIS A 245 -18.83 -12.19 11.78
CA HIS A 245 -18.61 -10.87 12.39
C HIS A 245 -18.57 -9.67 11.42
N TYR A 246 -19.07 -9.81 10.18
CA TYR A 246 -19.27 -8.67 9.27
C TYR A 246 -20.50 -7.82 9.61
N LEU A 247 -21.48 -8.41 10.31
CA LEU A 247 -22.66 -7.73 10.83
C LEU A 247 -22.72 -7.88 12.36
N GLN A 248 -23.18 -6.82 13.03
CA GLN A 248 -23.52 -6.84 14.44
C GLN A 248 -25.04 -6.86 14.60
N MET A 249 -25.51 -7.45 15.70
CA MET A 249 -26.92 -7.53 16.05
C MET A 249 -27.17 -6.75 17.33
N GLU A 250 -28.07 -5.78 17.27
CA GLU A 250 -28.52 -5.02 18.42
C GLU A 250 -29.97 -5.39 18.76
N GLU A 251 -30.22 -5.74 20.03
CA GLU A 251 -31.55 -6.06 20.52
C GLU A 251 -32.21 -4.79 21.06
N VAL A 252 -33.22 -4.29 20.33
CA VAL A 252 -34.01 -3.15 20.78
C VAL A 252 -35.27 -3.66 21.49
N LYS A 253 -35.34 -3.37 22.80
CA LYS A 253 -36.51 -3.68 23.64
C LYS A 253 -37.51 -2.54 23.59
N LYS A 254 -38.79 -2.86 23.39
CA LYS A 254 -39.87 -1.85 23.46
C LYS A 254 -40.03 -1.38 24.91
N ALA A 255 -39.92 -0.07 25.14
CA ALA A 255 -40.07 0.53 26.46
C ALA A 255 -41.41 0.13 27.10
N GLY A 256 -41.37 -0.44 28.31
CA GLY A 256 -42.56 -0.75 29.12
C GLY A 256 -43.02 -2.22 29.13
N VAL A 257 -42.32 -3.15 28.48
CA VAL A 257 -42.64 -4.59 28.58
C VAL A 257 -41.52 -5.32 29.33
N SER A 258 -41.88 -5.98 30.43
CA SER A 258 -41.02 -6.86 31.24
C SER A 258 -40.25 -7.86 30.37
N GLN A 259 -39.09 -8.30 30.88
CA GLN A 259 -38.03 -9.20 30.38
C GLN A 259 -38.44 -10.48 29.62
N ALA A 260 -39.40 -10.40 28.70
CA ALA A 260 -39.89 -11.50 27.89
C ALA A 260 -39.26 -11.40 26.48
N PRO A 261 -38.47 -12.39 26.04
CA PRO A 261 -37.78 -12.39 24.73
C PRO A 261 -38.72 -12.39 23.51
N LEU A 262 -40.04 -12.48 23.72
CA LEU A 262 -41.06 -12.59 22.68
C LEU A 262 -41.40 -11.27 21.97
N LYS A 263 -40.88 -10.12 22.43
CA LYS A 263 -41.12 -8.79 21.82
C LYS A 263 -39.84 -7.95 21.68
N ALA A 264 -38.74 -8.60 21.32
CA ALA A 264 -37.47 -7.95 21.01
C ALA A 264 -37.32 -7.80 19.50
N PHE A 265 -36.90 -6.63 19.03
CA PHE A 265 -36.54 -6.41 17.64
C PHE A 265 -35.03 -6.58 17.49
N PHE A 266 -34.61 -7.38 16.53
CA PHE A 266 -33.20 -7.59 16.21
C PHE A 266 -32.84 -6.75 15.00
N LEU A 267 -32.03 -5.71 15.22
CA LEU A 267 -31.53 -4.83 14.18
C LEU A 267 -30.10 -5.22 13.83
N PHE A 268 -29.82 -5.34 12.54
CA PHE A 268 -28.48 -5.52 12.04
C PHE A 268 -27.87 -4.16 11.69
N HIS A 269 -26.64 -3.95 12.13
CA HIS A 269 -25.82 -2.79 11.78
C HIS A 269 -24.39 -3.25 11.47
N ILE A 270 -23.57 -2.33 10.94
CA ILE A 270 -22.15 -2.56 10.69
C ILE A 270 -21.35 -1.52 11.47
N ASP A 271 -20.53 -1.98 12.41
CA ASP A 271 -19.44 -1.20 12.99
C ASP A 271 -18.16 -1.40 12.16
N LEU A 272 -17.81 -0.39 11.37
CA LEU A 272 -16.63 -0.44 10.49
C LEU A 272 -15.34 -0.70 11.27
N ASN A 273 -15.16 -0.12 12.45
CA ASN A 273 -13.93 -0.28 13.23
C ASN A 273 -13.75 -1.72 13.69
N GLN A 274 -14.84 -2.35 14.14
CA GLN A 274 -14.80 -3.74 14.57
C GLN A 274 -14.53 -4.67 13.38
N VAL A 275 -15.22 -4.46 12.25
CA VAL A 275 -15.04 -5.29 11.06
C VAL A 275 -13.63 -5.15 10.50
N VAL A 276 -13.07 -3.93 10.46
CA VAL A 276 -11.69 -3.71 9.99
C VAL A 276 -10.68 -4.38 10.91
N ARG A 277 -10.83 -4.31 12.24
CA ARG A 277 -9.92 -5.01 13.17
C ARG A 277 -9.95 -6.52 12.98
N MET A 278 -11.14 -7.08 12.82
CA MET A 278 -11.31 -8.51 12.52
C MET A 278 -10.65 -8.89 11.19
N GLU A 279 -10.84 -8.10 10.14
CA GLU A 279 -10.23 -8.37 8.83
C GLU A 279 -8.70 -8.24 8.88
N VAL A 280 -8.16 -7.31 9.67
CA VAL A 280 -6.71 -7.19 9.92
C VAL A 280 -6.14 -8.46 10.54
N GLU A 281 -6.83 -9.07 11.51
CA GLU A 281 -6.42 -10.36 12.09
C GLU A 281 -6.44 -11.48 11.04
N HIS A 282 -7.47 -11.53 10.18
CA HIS A 282 -7.52 -12.46 9.06
C HIS A 282 -6.37 -12.24 8.06
N CYS A 283 -6.02 -10.99 7.75
CA CYS A 283 -4.87 -10.67 6.89
C CYS A 283 -3.57 -11.19 7.51
N TYR A 284 -3.34 -11.02 8.82
CA TYR A 284 -2.15 -11.54 9.48
C TYR A 284 -2.08 -13.07 9.44
N GLN A 285 -3.19 -13.75 9.70
CA GLN A 285 -3.26 -15.21 9.60
C GLN A 285 -3.01 -15.69 8.17
N ALA A 286 -3.62 -15.05 7.17
CA ALA A 286 -3.43 -15.37 5.76
C ALA A 286 -1.98 -15.14 5.31
N LEU A 287 -1.35 -14.06 5.74
CA LEU A 287 0.05 -13.76 5.46
C LEU A 287 0.96 -14.84 6.07
N TYR A 288 0.76 -15.17 7.36
CA TYR A 288 1.53 -16.22 8.03
C TYR A 288 1.39 -17.56 7.32
N ASN A 289 0.18 -17.98 6.97
CA ASN A 289 -0.06 -19.25 6.27
C ASN A 289 0.60 -19.28 4.88
N THR A 290 0.54 -18.17 4.14
CA THR A 290 1.17 -18.04 2.82
C THR A 290 2.69 -18.13 2.93
N MET A 291 3.30 -17.42 3.89
CA MET A 291 4.74 -17.47 4.15
C MET A 291 5.20 -18.87 4.55
N GLN A 292 4.47 -19.53 5.47
CA GLN A 292 4.76 -20.90 5.88
C GLN A 292 4.66 -21.88 4.71
N ARG A 293 3.67 -21.71 3.83
CA ARG A 293 3.55 -22.55 2.63
C ARG A 293 4.70 -22.32 1.66
N ARG A 294 5.11 -21.07 1.43
CA ARG A 294 6.26 -20.73 0.58
C ARG A 294 7.56 -21.31 1.11
N GLU A 295 7.78 -21.20 2.42
CA GLU A 295 8.94 -21.78 3.10
C GLU A 295 8.95 -23.31 2.93
N HIS A 296 7.81 -23.97 3.15
CA HIS A 296 7.67 -25.41 2.97
C HIS A 296 7.98 -25.87 1.53
N GLU A 297 7.49 -25.15 0.51
CA GLU A 297 7.82 -25.45 -0.90
C GLU A 297 9.30 -25.22 -1.21
N THR A 298 9.93 -24.22 -0.59
CA THR A 298 11.34 -23.91 -0.79
C THR A 298 12.24 -24.96 -0.14
N VAL A 299 11.96 -25.32 1.11
CA VAL A 299 12.72 -26.33 1.88
C VAL A 299 12.51 -27.73 1.30
N GLY A 300 11.30 -28.06 0.86
CA GLY A 300 11.01 -29.35 0.22
C GLY A 300 11.79 -29.57 -1.08
N ASN A 301 12.14 -28.50 -1.80
CA ASN A 301 12.80 -28.55 -3.10
C ASN A 301 14.24 -27.99 -3.10
N THR A 302 14.84 -27.72 -1.93
CA THR A 302 16.17 -27.11 -1.78
C THR A 302 17.24 -27.80 -2.64
N ARG A 303 17.26 -29.14 -2.65
CA ARG A 303 18.27 -29.90 -3.44
C ARG A 303 18.22 -29.60 -4.93
N MET A 304 17.01 -29.46 -5.49
CA MET A 304 16.83 -29.17 -6.92
C MET A 304 17.15 -27.70 -7.22
N ILE A 305 16.77 -26.80 -6.31
CA ILE A 305 17.08 -25.36 -6.41
C ILE A 305 18.60 -25.13 -6.35
N ASP A 306 19.30 -25.77 -5.41
CA ASP A 306 20.76 -25.69 -5.30
C ASP A 306 21.47 -26.25 -6.54
N LYS A 307 20.97 -27.38 -7.08
CA LYS A 307 21.49 -27.96 -8.33
C LYS A 307 21.33 -26.97 -9.49
N GLN A 308 20.16 -26.34 -9.63
CA GLN A 308 19.90 -25.32 -10.64
C GLN A 308 20.83 -24.11 -10.48
N LEU A 309 21.02 -23.61 -9.26
CA LEU A 309 21.86 -22.45 -8.98
C LEU A 309 23.35 -22.72 -9.27
N ARG A 310 23.84 -23.93 -8.97
CA ARG A 310 25.20 -24.37 -9.33
C ARG A 310 25.38 -24.40 -10.84
N ILE A 311 24.41 -24.96 -11.57
CA ILE A 311 24.45 -25.05 -13.04
C ILE A 311 24.43 -23.64 -13.66
N GLN A 312 23.56 -22.75 -13.17
CA GLN A 312 23.52 -21.35 -13.63
C GLN A 312 24.82 -20.59 -13.35
N THR A 313 25.43 -20.81 -12.18
CA THR A 313 26.73 -20.22 -11.83
C THR A 313 27.83 -20.72 -12.77
N LEU A 314 27.85 -22.02 -13.09
CA LEU A 314 28.81 -22.60 -14.03
C LEU A 314 28.63 -22.04 -15.44
N ILE A 315 27.39 -21.97 -15.94
CA ILE A 315 27.06 -21.37 -17.24
C ILE A 315 27.53 -19.92 -17.30
N SER A 316 27.29 -19.14 -16.24
CA SER A 316 27.69 -17.72 -16.20
C SER A 316 29.22 -17.57 -16.25
N ASN A 317 29.95 -18.34 -15.43
CA ASN A 317 31.42 -18.34 -15.44
C ASN A 317 32.02 -18.78 -16.79
N LEU A 318 31.39 -19.74 -17.48
CA LEU A 318 31.86 -20.22 -18.78
C LEU A 318 31.55 -19.24 -19.91
N LYS A 319 30.41 -18.55 -19.85
CA LYS A 319 30.09 -17.45 -20.76
C LYS A 319 31.09 -16.30 -20.64
N GLU A 320 31.45 -15.91 -19.42
CA GLU A 320 32.47 -14.88 -19.18
C GLU A 320 33.86 -15.27 -19.72
N ARG A 321 34.17 -16.57 -19.75
CA ARG A 321 35.42 -17.11 -20.31
C ARG A 321 35.38 -17.33 -21.83
N GLY A 322 34.26 -17.07 -22.49
CA GLY A 322 34.10 -17.26 -23.93
C GLY A 322 34.15 -18.73 -24.38
N ALA A 323 33.63 -19.65 -23.56
CA ALA A 323 33.58 -21.08 -23.87
C ALA A 323 32.67 -21.39 -25.08
N PRO A 324 32.95 -22.45 -25.85
CA PRO A 324 32.13 -22.87 -27.00
C PRO A 324 30.72 -23.28 -26.58
N GLU A 325 29.72 -22.99 -27.41
CA GLU A 325 28.29 -23.21 -27.13
C GLU A 325 27.94 -24.68 -26.82
N GLU A 326 28.69 -25.64 -27.36
CA GLU A 326 28.52 -27.07 -27.11
C GLU A 326 28.70 -27.44 -25.63
N GLN A 327 29.65 -26.81 -24.94
CA GLN A 327 29.88 -27.04 -23.49
C GLN A 327 28.77 -26.46 -22.63
N LEU A 328 28.07 -25.43 -23.11
CA LEU A 328 26.92 -24.86 -22.40
C LEU A 328 25.71 -25.77 -22.47
N VAL A 329 25.49 -26.42 -23.62
CA VAL A 329 24.39 -27.38 -23.82
C VAL A 329 24.61 -28.63 -22.97
N GLU A 330 25.83 -29.17 -22.89
CA GLU A 330 26.15 -30.31 -22.04
C GLU A 330 25.87 -30.05 -20.55
N ILE A 331 26.19 -28.85 -20.07
CA ILE A 331 25.92 -28.43 -18.69
C ILE A 331 24.43 -28.23 -18.44
N GLU A 332 23.69 -27.76 -19.44
CA GLU A 332 22.25 -27.59 -19.38
C GLU A 332 21.49 -28.94 -19.42
N GLU A 333 22.06 -29.96 -20.05
CA GLU A 333 21.56 -31.35 -20.06
C GLU A 333 21.83 -32.12 -18.76
N MET A 334 22.68 -31.61 -17.87
CA MET A 334 22.86 -32.17 -16.51
C MET A 334 21.57 -32.12 -15.67
N MET A 335 20.60 -31.30 -16.08
CA MET A 335 19.22 -31.30 -15.57
C MET A 335 18.32 -32.15 -16.44
N THR A 336 17.69 -33.15 -15.85
CA THR A 336 16.71 -33.96 -16.57
C THR A 336 15.46 -33.14 -16.92
N PRO A 337 14.77 -33.44 -18.04
CA PRO A 337 13.56 -32.70 -18.43
C PRO A 337 12.44 -32.79 -17.37
N ALA A 338 12.36 -33.91 -16.63
CA ALA A 338 11.42 -34.05 -15.52
C ALA A 338 11.74 -33.11 -14.34
N GLU A 339 13.01 -33.00 -13.96
CA GLU A 339 13.46 -32.04 -12.94
C GLU A 339 13.20 -30.59 -13.37
N LYS A 340 13.45 -30.26 -14.66
CA LYS A 340 13.15 -28.92 -15.20
C LYS A 340 11.66 -28.58 -15.08
N HIS A 341 10.77 -29.51 -15.44
CA HIS A 341 9.33 -29.30 -15.34
C HIS A 341 8.86 -29.16 -13.88
N GLN A 342 9.40 -29.98 -12.97
CA GLN A 342 9.08 -29.88 -11.54
C GLN A 342 9.57 -28.55 -10.95
N LEU A 343 10.77 -28.11 -11.31
CA LEU A 343 11.30 -26.80 -10.89
C LEU A 343 10.47 -25.64 -11.39
N GLU A 344 10.02 -25.67 -12.65
CA GLU A 344 9.14 -24.65 -13.21
C GLU A 344 7.82 -24.56 -12.43
N LYS A 345 7.22 -25.72 -12.10
CA LYS A 345 6.01 -25.77 -11.28
C LYS A 345 6.25 -25.16 -9.89
N VAL A 346 7.35 -25.51 -9.23
CA VAL A 346 7.70 -24.98 -7.90
C VAL A 346 7.94 -23.48 -7.96
N HIS A 347 8.67 -23.00 -8.98
CA HIS A 347 8.91 -21.57 -9.17
C HIS A 347 7.61 -20.79 -9.39
N ASN A 348 6.69 -21.34 -10.19
CA ASN A 348 5.37 -20.74 -10.40
C ASN A 348 4.55 -20.69 -9.09
N VAL A 349 4.60 -21.74 -8.27
CA VAL A 349 3.95 -21.74 -6.95
C VAL A 349 4.57 -20.70 -6.03
N ILE A 350 5.91 -20.63 -5.93
CA ILE A 350 6.60 -19.64 -5.10
C ILE A 350 6.28 -18.21 -5.57
N LYS A 351 6.26 -17.98 -6.89
CA LYS A 351 5.93 -16.67 -7.47
C LYS A 351 4.49 -16.27 -7.22
N THR A 352 3.54 -17.20 -7.34
CA THR A 352 2.13 -16.94 -7.04
C THR A 352 1.90 -16.66 -5.56
N LEU A 353 2.54 -17.42 -4.66
CA LEU A 353 2.51 -17.17 -3.22
C LEU A 353 3.14 -15.81 -2.88
N GLY A 354 4.29 -15.46 -3.46
CA GLY A 354 4.91 -14.14 -3.28
C GLY A 354 4.04 -12.99 -3.80
N GLY A 355 3.33 -13.19 -4.92
CA GLY A 355 2.35 -12.22 -5.41
C GLY A 355 1.15 -12.07 -4.48
N ALA A 356 0.68 -13.17 -3.89
CA ALA A 356 -0.40 -13.15 -2.90
C ALA A 356 0.01 -12.43 -1.61
N GLU A 357 1.25 -12.62 -1.14
CA GLU A 357 1.79 -11.89 0.02
C GLU A 357 1.72 -10.37 -0.21
N LEU A 358 2.17 -9.90 -1.38
CA LEU A 358 2.16 -8.47 -1.71
C LEU A 358 0.72 -7.91 -1.74
N GLN A 359 -0.25 -8.65 -2.28
CA GLN A 359 -1.66 -8.23 -2.32
C GLN A 359 -2.29 -8.18 -0.92
N ILE A 360 -1.94 -9.13 -0.05
CA ILE A 360 -2.39 -9.13 1.35
C ILE A 360 -1.77 -7.93 2.09
N GLU A 361 -0.50 -7.62 1.85
CA GLU A 361 0.18 -6.45 2.42
C GLU A 361 -0.47 -5.13 1.99
N GLU A 362 -0.84 -4.97 0.72
CA GLU A 362 -1.57 -3.79 0.23
C GLU A 362 -2.91 -3.61 0.97
N THR A 363 -3.64 -4.70 1.19
CA THR A 363 -4.92 -4.72 1.90
C THR A 363 -4.72 -4.39 3.39
N LEU A 364 -3.72 -4.98 4.02
CA LEU A 364 -3.35 -4.73 5.41
C LEU A 364 -2.92 -3.27 5.61
N PHE A 365 -2.15 -2.72 4.67
CA PHE A 365 -1.71 -1.33 4.71
C PHE A 365 -2.92 -0.39 4.66
N LEU A 366 -3.87 -0.62 3.76
CA LEU A 366 -5.12 0.15 3.69
C LEU A 366 -5.87 0.16 5.03
N PHE A 367 -6.06 -1.01 5.63
CA PHE A 367 -6.77 -1.13 6.91
C PHE A 367 -5.99 -0.53 8.08
N SER A 368 -4.66 -0.66 8.10
CA SER A 368 -3.82 -0.02 9.11
C SER A 368 -3.87 1.51 9.02
N MET A 369 -3.92 2.06 7.79
CA MET A 369 -4.11 3.50 7.58
C MET A 369 -5.49 3.94 8.05
N TYR A 370 -6.54 3.19 7.74
CA TYR A 370 -7.87 3.48 8.27
C TYR A 370 -7.88 3.53 9.81
N LEU A 371 -7.31 2.53 10.49
CA LEU A 371 -7.21 2.48 11.96
C LEU A 371 -6.28 3.55 12.56
N HIS A 372 -5.43 4.18 11.75
CA HIS A 372 -4.60 5.29 12.21
C HIS A 372 -5.38 6.61 12.27
N TYR A 373 -6.32 6.83 11.33
CA TYR A 373 -7.14 8.04 11.27
C TYR A 373 -8.46 7.94 12.05
N HIS A 374 -8.88 6.74 12.46
CA HIS A 374 -10.13 6.44 13.21
C HIS A 374 -9.85 5.65 14.47
#